data_AF-A0A8C6K306-F1
#
_entry.id   AF-A0A8C6K306-F1
#
_cell.length_a   1.000
_cell.length_b   1.000
_cell.length_c   1.000
_cell.angle_alpha   90.00
_cell.angle_beta   90.00
_cell.angle_gamma   90.00
#
_symmetry.space_group_name_H-M   'P 1'
#
loop_
_entity.id
_entity.type
_entity.pdbx_description
1 polymer ?
#
loop_
_entity_poly.entity_id
_entity_poly.type
_entity_poly.pdbx_seq_one_letter_code
_entity_poly.pdbx_strand_id
1 'polypeptide(L)'
;MVESTKASSSLPQPGDEYDFYRCFSGFRAYCEMQSDRLLDCMTRVMQYYGCRSHMKDRSKITDLEDKFDILVDANDVILERVSILLDEASGVNRNQQPVLPPGLQPPQTIVSSWNRKAGESHKRNQTETFRLLHAKNISRPQLKFREKIDNSNTPFVPKLFVKPNALKPLPEALTKSGRERKERPEDLDVPPALADFIHQQRTQQTEQDMFAHPYQYELEQFSPPDGVLQKPEPQMYRPIKETPCHFITTLDELVELNEKLTNCKEFALDLEHHSYRSFLGLTCLMQISTRTEDFIIDVLELRSDMYILNETFTDPAIVKVLHGADSDVEWLQKDFGLYLVNVFDTHQAARLLNLGKNSLDHLLKVYCNVDANKQYQLADWRIRPLPEEMLQYARDDTHYLLYIYDKVREALWEKGNELPTQLEIVWQHSKDICLKKYIKPLFTDESYLELYRRQKKHLNTQQLSAFRLLFAWRDKTARQEDESTGYVLPNHMLLKIAEELPKEPQGIIACCNPVPPLVRQQINELHLLIQQAREMPLLKVKVACTTQETHFLPSLKNPFFGPHDRSRNPGNDLRNNEGNKTLTTAQQKAQRIMESFENPFRMVKAPSTYFCANPSFSTICSSCTVLLK
;
A
#
# COMPACT_ATOMS: atom_id res chain seq x y z
N MET A 1 -2.06 -0.56 36.39
CA MET A 1 -2.33 -2.02 36.45
C MET A 1 -2.15 -2.54 37.87
N VAL A 2 -0.91 -2.67 38.38
CA VAL A 2 -0.66 -3.22 39.73
C VAL A 2 -1.38 -2.47 40.85
N GLU A 3 -1.37 -1.13 40.84
CA GLU A 3 -2.11 -0.32 41.82
C GLU A 3 -3.63 -0.49 41.69
N SER A 4 -4.13 -0.63 40.46
CA SER A 4 -5.55 -0.85 40.17
C SER A 4 -6.03 -2.21 40.70
N THR A 5 -5.21 -3.26 40.57
CA THR A 5 -5.49 -4.59 41.14
C THR A 5 -5.46 -4.58 42.67
N LYS A 6 -4.54 -3.82 43.28
CA LYS A 6 -4.53 -3.62 44.74
C LYS A 6 -5.79 -2.88 45.20
N ALA A 7 -6.19 -1.83 44.49
CA ALA A 7 -7.42 -1.09 44.79
C ALA A 7 -8.68 -1.97 44.63
N SER A 8 -8.75 -2.84 43.60
CA SER A 8 -9.88 -3.77 43.47
C SER A 8 -9.93 -4.80 44.60
N SER A 9 -8.79 -5.27 45.09
CA SER A 9 -8.74 -6.18 46.24
C SER A 9 -9.15 -5.54 47.56
N SER A 10 -9.14 -4.20 47.63
CA SER A 10 -9.61 -3.44 48.80
C SER A 10 -11.12 -3.19 48.83
N LEU A 11 -11.86 -3.60 47.80
CA LEU A 11 -13.32 -3.57 47.83
C LEU A 11 -13.87 -4.70 48.73
N PRO A 12 -15.06 -4.52 49.34
CA PRO A 12 -15.71 -5.55 50.13
C PRO A 12 -15.82 -6.86 49.33
N GLN A 13 -15.34 -7.94 49.92
CA GLN A 13 -15.38 -9.27 49.29
C GLN A 13 -16.80 -9.84 49.33
N PRO A 14 -17.17 -10.73 48.40
CA PRO A 14 -18.48 -11.38 48.40
C PRO A 14 -18.79 -12.04 49.75
N GLY A 15 -19.91 -11.66 50.38
CA GLY A 15 -20.29 -12.09 51.73
C GLY A 15 -21.06 -11.00 52.48
N ASP A 16 -21.22 -11.17 53.79
CA ASP A 16 -22.05 -10.31 54.65
C ASP A 16 -21.66 -8.82 54.57
N GLU A 17 -20.37 -8.53 54.44
CA GLU A 17 -19.85 -7.16 54.32
C GLU A 17 -20.27 -6.51 53.00
N TYR A 18 -20.13 -7.22 51.88
CA TYR A 18 -20.60 -6.74 50.58
C TYR A 18 -22.11 -6.54 50.54
N ASP A 19 -22.88 -7.47 51.12
CA ASP A 19 -24.34 -7.37 51.17
C ASP A 19 -24.81 -6.18 52.02
N PHE A 20 -24.12 -5.90 53.13
CA PHE A 20 -24.35 -4.70 53.93
C PHE A 20 -24.06 -3.41 53.13
N TYR A 21 -22.93 -3.34 52.42
CA TYR A 21 -22.62 -2.17 51.60
C TYR A 21 -23.58 -2.00 50.41
N ARG A 22 -24.11 -3.11 49.87
CA ARG A 22 -25.09 -3.11 48.76
C ARG A 22 -26.45 -2.55 49.15
N CYS A 23 -26.77 -2.46 50.44
CA CYS A 23 -27.96 -1.77 50.94
C CYS A 23 -27.93 -0.26 50.65
N PHE A 24 -26.73 0.34 50.50
CA PHE A 24 -26.58 1.76 50.17
C PHE A 24 -26.69 2.00 48.65
N SER A 25 -27.60 2.90 48.25
CA SER A 25 -27.84 3.23 46.85
C SER A 25 -26.62 3.84 46.15
N GLY A 26 -25.83 4.65 46.87
CA GLY A 26 -24.60 5.25 46.34
C GLY A 26 -23.50 4.22 46.03
N PHE A 27 -23.34 3.21 46.88
CA PHE A 27 -22.39 2.11 46.64
C PHE A 27 -22.81 1.26 45.45
N ARG A 28 -24.11 0.95 45.34
CA ARG A 28 -24.66 0.21 44.19
C ARG A 28 -24.42 0.95 42.87
N ALA A 29 -24.73 2.24 42.82
CA ALA A 29 -24.50 3.07 41.63
C ALA A 29 -23.01 3.15 41.25
N TYR A 30 -22.13 3.26 42.25
CA TYR A 30 -20.68 3.25 42.03
C TYR A 30 -20.21 1.91 41.43
N CYS A 31 -20.61 0.78 42.00
CA CYS A 31 -20.25 -0.55 41.50
C CYS A 31 -20.77 -0.78 40.07
N GLU A 32 -22.01 -0.38 39.77
CA GLU A 32 -22.58 -0.47 38.41
C GLU A 32 -21.75 0.37 37.41
N MET A 33 -21.44 1.62 37.75
CA MET A 33 -20.64 2.49 36.88
C MET A 33 -19.22 1.95 36.63
N GLN A 34 -18.54 1.42 37.65
CA GLN A 34 -17.21 0.83 37.45
C GLN A 34 -17.28 -0.49 36.68
N SER A 35 -18.31 -1.30 36.90
CA SER A 35 -18.55 -2.54 36.13
C SER A 35 -18.71 -2.25 34.65
N ASP A 36 -19.49 -1.23 34.28
CA ASP A 36 -19.68 -0.83 32.88
C ASP A 36 -18.38 -0.36 32.23
N ARG A 37 -17.56 0.40 32.97
CA ARG A 37 -16.24 0.85 32.49
C ARG A 37 -15.28 -0.32 32.27
N LEU A 38 -15.24 -1.28 33.18
CA LEU A 38 -14.39 -2.46 33.06
C LEU A 38 -14.81 -3.33 31.88
N LEU A 39 -16.11 -3.58 31.72
CA LEU A 39 -16.64 -4.33 30.57
C LEU A 39 -16.36 -3.63 29.24
N ASP A 40 -16.43 -2.29 29.18
CA ASP A 40 -16.05 -1.52 27.98
C ASP A 40 -14.55 -1.65 27.67
N CYS A 41 -13.69 -1.57 28.69
CA CYS A 41 -12.25 -1.80 28.54
C CYS A 41 -11.95 -3.22 28.04
N MET A 42 -12.55 -4.24 28.64
CA MET A 42 -12.36 -5.65 28.24
C MET A 42 -12.85 -5.89 26.81
N THR A 43 -14.00 -5.30 26.44
CA THR A 43 -14.53 -5.37 25.07
C THR A 43 -13.56 -4.75 24.06
N ARG A 44 -12.98 -3.57 24.36
CA ARG A 44 -11.99 -2.92 23.48
C ARG A 44 -10.72 -3.75 23.31
N VAL A 45 -10.24 -4.37 24.39
CA VAL A 45 -9.04 -5.23 24.33
C VAL A 45 -9.31 -6.47 23.48
N MET A 46 -10.44 -7.15 23.68
CA MET A 46 -10.79 -8.32 22.87
C MET A 46 -10.99 -7.96 21.39
N GLN A 47 -11.63 -6.83 21.09
CA GLN A 47 -11.79 -6.32 19.72
C GLN A 47 -10.44 -6.03 19.05
N TYR A 48 -9.48 -5.45 19.78
CA TYR A 48 -8.14 -5.19 19.27
C TYR A 48 -7.43 -6.46 18.81
N TYR A 49 -7.61 -7.56 19.56
CA TYR A 49 -7.05 -8.87 19.22
C TYR A 49 -7.92 -9.70 18.26
N GLY A 50 -9.00 -9.14 17.71
CA GLY A 50 -9.88 -9.82 16.76
C GLY A 50 -10.79 -10.88 17.39
N CYS A 51 -10.90 -10.92 18.72
CA CYS A 51 -11.82 -11.79 19.43
C CYS A 51 -13.23 -11.16 19.45
N ARG A 52 -14.27 -11.96 19.22
CA ARG A 52 -15.67 -11.51 19.35
C ARG A 52 -15.93 -11.01 20.76
N SER A 53 -16.61 -9.88 20.91
CA SER A 53 -17.35 -9.62 22.16
C SER A 53 -18.41 -8.53 22.01
N HIS A 54 -19.64 -8.87 22.40
CA HIS A 54 -20.68 -7.90 22.74
C HIS A 54 -21.03 -8.10 24.23
N MET A 55 -20.11 -7.81 25.15
CA MET A 55 -20.33 -8.02 26.60
C MET A 55 -21.40 -7.10 27.22
N LYS A 56 -21.88 -6.10 26.44
CA LYS A 56 -22.83 -5.08 26.87
C LYS A 56 -24.29 -5.55 27.02
N ASP A 57 -24.62 -6.81 26.68
CA ASP A 57 -25.99 -7.24 26.85
C ASP A 57 -26.34 -7.42 28.35
N ARG A 58 -27.37 -6.69 28.78
CA ARG A 58 -27.89 -6.62 30.14
C ARG A 58 -29.09 -7.56 30.33
N SER A 59 -29.37 -8.40 29.33
CA SER A 59 -30.35 -9.47 29.44
C SER A 59 -29.98 -10.33 30.66
N LYS A 60 -30.88 -10.42 31.64
CA LYS A 60 -30.70 -11.17 32.91
C LYS A 60 -30.60 -12.69 32.70
N ILE A 61 -30.30 -13.15 31.49
CA ILE A 61 -30.32 -14.55 31.03
C ILE A 61 -29.15 -14.78 30.03
N THR A 62 -28.02 -14.10 30.20
CA THR A 62 -26.72 -14.65 29.76
C THR A 62 -25.97 -14.94 31.04
N ASP A 63 -25.68 -16.22 31.26
CA ASP A 63 -25.12 -16.66 32.52
C ASP A 63 -23.75 -15.98 32.71
N LEU A 64 -23.34 -15.69 33.94
CA LEU A 64 -22.00 -15.16 34.19
C LEU A 64 -20.93 -16.11 33.63
N GLU A 65 -21.27 -17.39 33.55
CA GLU A 65 -20.53 -18.47 32.91
C GLU A 65 -20.31 -18.20 31.40
N ASP A 66 -21.34 -17.85 30.63
CA ASP A 66 -21.21 -17.55 29.19
C ASP A 66 -20.24 -16.38 28.93
N LYS A 67 -20.26 -15.36 29.81
CA LYS A 67 -19.36 -14.20 29.69
C LYS A 67 -17.92 -14.54 30.09
N PHE A 68 -17.75 -15.50 30.98
CA PHE A 68 -16.43 -16.02 31.36
C PHE A 68 -15.86 -16.92 30.25
N ASP A 69 -16.68 -17.77 29.64
CA ASP A 69 -16.28 -18.62 28.51
C ASP A 69 -15.78 -17.80 27.32
N ILE A 70 -16.47 -16.69 26.97
CA ILE A 70 -16.00 -15.75 25.94
C ILE A 70 -14.60 -15.19 26.26
N LEU A 71 -14.30 -14.97 27.54
CA LEU A 71 -13.00 -14.46 27.97
C LEU A 71 -11.91 -15.53 27.94
N VAL A 72 -12.26 -16.77 28.29
CA VAL A 72 -11.36 -17.94 28.16
C VAL A 72 -11.01 -18.16 26.69
N ASP A 73 -12.01 -18.20 25.80
CA ASP A 73 -11.80 -18.34 24.35
C ASP A 73 -10.88 -17.24 23.80
N ALA A 74 -11.08 -15.98 24.24
CA ALA A 74 -10.25 -14.87 23.81
C ALA A 74 -8.79 -15.01 24.31
N ASN A 75 -8.59 -15.48 25.54
CA ASN A 75 -7.25 -15.74 26.06
C ASN A 75 -6.56 -16.88 25.29
N ASP A 76 -7.28 -17.95 24.96
CA ASP A 76 -6.73 -19.08 24.21
C ASP A 76 -6.26 -18.65 22.81
N VAL A 77 -7.04 -17.85 22.10
CA VAL A 77 -6.65 -17.27 20.80
C VAL A 77 -5.38 -16.40 20.93
N ILE A 78 -5.29 -15.60 22.00
CA ILE A 78 -4.11 -14.76 22.25
C ILE A 78 -2.88 -15.64 22.56
N LEU A 79 -3.01 -16.65 23.41
CA LEU A 79 -1.92 -17.54 23.81
C LEU A 79 -1.45 -18.45 22.67
N GLU A 80 -2.37 -18.92 21.82
CA GLU A 80 -2.04 -19.65 20.59
C GLU A 80 -1.20 -18.77 19.66
N ARG A 81 -1.60 -17.52 19.47
CA ARG A 81 -0.83 -16.56 18.65
C ARG A 81 0.55 -16.27 19.24
N VAL A 82 0.66 -16.13 20.56
CA VAL A 82 1.96 -15.97 21.24
C VAL A 82 2.83 -17.21 20.99
N SER A 83 2.26 -18.40 21.07
CA SER A 83 2.98 -19.66 20.83
C SER A 83 3.50 -19.74 19.39
N ILE A 84 2.67 -19.40 18.40
CA ILE A 84 3.08 -19.35 16.98
C ILE A 84 4.24 -18.36 16.78
N LEU A 85 4.15 -17.16 17.36
CA LEU A 85 5.19 -16.14 17.24
C LEU A 85 6.49 -16.56 17.94
N LEU A 86 6.42 -17.29 19.05
CA LEU A 86 7.58 -17.87 19.73
C LEU A 86 8.22 -19.00 18.92
N ASP A 87 7.42 -19.84 18.25
CA ASP A 87 7.90 -20.90 17.35
C ASP A 87 8.56 -20.32 16.09
N GLU A 88 8.03 -19.21 15.56
CA GLU A 88 8.64 -18.45 14.46
C GLU A 88 9.97 -17.82 14.90
N ALA A 89 10.00 -17.17 16.07
CA ALA A 89 11.21 -16.53 16.60
C ALA A 89 12.30 -17.53 16.98
N SER A 90 11.93 -18.72 17.46
CA SER A 90 12.85 -19.81 17.77
C SER A 90 13.29 -20.62 16.54
N GLY A 91 12.70 -20.37 15.37
CA GLY A 91 13.07 -20.99 14.10
C GLY A 91 12.61 -22.44 13.94
N VAL A 92 11.72 -22.93 14.81
CA VAL A 92 11.18 -24.30 14.80
C VAL A 92 10.36 -24.57 13.52
N ASN A 93 9.80 -23.52 12.90
CA ASN A 93 9.02 -23.64 11.67
C ASN A 93 9.83 -23.73 10.36
N ARG A 94 11.18 -23.80 10.41
CA ARG A 94 12.00 -23.88 9.19
C ARG A 94 11.95 -25.24 8.48
N ASN A 95 11.47 -26.31 9.12
CA ASN A 95 11.65 -27.69 8.62
C ASN A 95 10.43 -28.62 8.70
N GLN A 96 9.19 -28.14 8.81
CA GLN A 96 8.04 -29.04 8.64
C GLN A 96 7.73 -29.27 7.16
N GLN A 97 8.39 -30.26 6.56
CA GLN A 97 7.72 -30.99 5.49
C GLN A 97 6.47 -31.64 6.11
N PRO A 98 5.27 -31.48 5.54
CA PRO A 98 4.08 -32.11 6.07
C PRO A 98 4.25 -33.63 5.96
N VAL A 99 4.46 -34.29 7.10
CA VAL A 99 4.46 -35.76 7.17
C VAL A 99 3.02 -36.21 6.96
N LEU A 100 2.74 -36.70 5.75
CA LEU A 100 1.47 -37.34 5.43
C LEU A 100 1.39 -38.71 6.14
N PRO A 101 0.24 -39.09 6.73
CA PRO A 101 0.01 -40.46 7.18
C PRO A 101 0.17 -41.46 6.01
N PRO A 102 0.68 -42.67 6.25
CA PRO A 102 0.84 -43.68 5.20
C PRO A 102 -0.52 -44.03 4.57
N GLY A 103 -0.74 -43.69 3.30
CA GLY A 103 -1.92 -44.11 2.52
C GLY A 103 -2.69 -43.03 1.77
N LEU A 104 -2.40 -41.73 1.96
CA LEU A 104 -3.04 -40.64 1.22
C LEU A 104 -2.12 -40.10 0.13
N GLN A 105 -2.36 -40.50 -1.13
CA GLN A 105 -1.74 -39.81 -2.26
C GLN A 105 -2.36 -38.40 -2.40
N PRO A 106 -1.55 -37.34 -2.57
CA PRO A 106 -2.09 -36.02 -2.85
C PRO A 106 -2.86 -36.04 -4.18
N PRO A 107 -4.04 -35.41 -4.26
CA PRO A 107 -4.81 -35.40 -5.50
C PRO A 107 -3.99 -34.73 -6.62
N GLN A 108 -3.90 -35.39 -7.78
CA GLN A 108 -3.35 -34.78 -8.98
C GLN A 108 -4.26 -33.60 -9.39
N THR A 109 -3.91 -32.40 -8.96
CA THR A 109 -4.56 -31.18 -9.44
C THR A 109 -4.04 -30.87 -10.85
N ILE A 110 -4.85 -31.21 -11.85
CA ILE A 110 -4.65 -30.73 -13.23
C ILE A 110 -5.03 -29.26 -13.25
N VAL A 111 -4.03 -28.38 -13.34
CA VAL A 111 -4.24 -26.94 -13.50
C VAL A 111 -4.50 -26.66 -14.98
N SER A 112 -5.76 -26.40 -15.33
CA SER A 112 -6.12 -25.90 -16.66
C SER A 112 -5.77 -24.42 -16.77
N SER A 113 -4.81 -24.10 -17.63
CA SER A 113 -4.46 -22.76 -18.06
C SER A 113 -5.67 -22.04 -18.67
N TRP A 114 -6.10 -20.95 -18.05
CA TRP A 114 -7.12 -20.04 -18.57
C TRP A 114 -6.52 -19.18 -19.69
N ASN A 115 -6.58 -19.69 -20.91
CA ASN A 115 -6.67 -18.92 -22.16
C ASN A 115 -6.75 -19.87 -23.36
N ARG A 116 -7.97 -20.17 -23.83
CA ARG A 116 -8.20 -20.54 -25.23
C ARG A 116 -9.39 -19.76 -25.74
N LYS A 117 -9.14 -18.82 -26.66
CA LYS A 117 -10.16 -18.37 -27.60
C LYS A 117 -10.52 -19.57 -28.47
N ALA A 118 -11.83 -19.83 -28.60
CA ALA A 118 -12.37 -20.83 -29.50
C ALA A 118 -12.11 -20.40 -30.95
N GLY A 119 -11.57 -21.31 -31.77
CA GLY A 119 -11.36 -21.08 -33.20
C GLY A 119 -10.45 -22.14 -33.84
N GLU A 120 -11.10 -23.07 -34.55
CA GLU A 120 -10.61 -23.89 -35.67
C GLU A 120 -9.64 -25.05 -35.43
N SER A 121 -10.10 -26.23 -35.87
CA SER A 121 -9.35 -27.48 -35.91
C SER A 121 -8.39 -27.48 -37.10
N HIS A 122 -7.10 -27.83 -36.90
CA HIS A 122 -6.37 -28.67 -37.84
C HIS A 122 -5.08 -29.29 -37.23
N LYS A 123 -4.95 -30.59 -37.53
CA LYS A 123 -3.82 -31.54 -37.55
C LYS A 123 -2.62 -31.38 -36.60
N ARG A 124 -2.46 -32.44 -35.81
CA ARG A 124 -1.30 -32.89 -35.01
C ARG A 124 0.05 -32.67 -35.71
N ASN A 125 0.95 -31.97 -35.02
CA ASN A 125 2.37 -32.30 -34.94
C ASN A 125 2.76 -32.33 -33.45
N GLN A 126 3.54 -33.34 -33.06
CA GLN A 126 4.02 -33.57 -31.70
C GLN A 126 4.73 -32.32 -31.19
N THR A 127 4.13 -31.65 -30.22
CA THR A 127 4.77 -30.62 -29.40
C THR A 127 4.86 -31.18 -28.00
N GLU A 128 6.08 -31.22 -27.49
CA GLU A 128 6.42 -31.66 -26.14
C GLU A 128 5.49 -30.96 -25.14
N THR A 129 4.89 -31.72 -24.24
CA THR A 129 4.02 -31.20 -23.20
C THR A 129 4.87 -30.39 -22.21
N PHE A 130 4.88 -29.07 -22.40
CA PHE A 130 5.65 -28.10 -21.63
C PHE A 130 5.24 -28.08 -20.15
N ARG A 131 6.25 -28.20 -19.29
CA ARG A 131 6.13 -28.11 -17.84
C ARG A 131 6.51 -26.69 -17.44
N LEU A 132 5.52 -25.81 -17.24
CA LEU A 132 5.78 -24.53 -16.57
C LEU A 132 6.49 -24.84 -15.25
N LEU A 133 7.75 -24.42 -15.11
CA LEU A 133 8.58 -24.63 -13.91
C LEU A 133 8.07 -23.74 -12.76
N HIS A 134 6.83 -23.94 -12.33
CA HIS A 134 6.41 -23.52 -11.01
C HIS A 134 6.98 -24.55 -10.05
N ALA A 135 8.20 -24.33 -9.56
CA ALA A 135 8.77 -25.21 -8.56
C ALA A 135 7.83 -25.22 -7.35
N LYS A 136 7.17 -26.36 -7.11
CA LYS A 136 6.41 -26.60 -5.90
C LYS A 136 7.40 -26.45 -4.75
N ASN A 137 7.24 -25.38 -3.96
CA ASN A 137 7.99 -25.07 -2.73
C ASN A 137 9.31 -24.29 -2.87
N ILE A 138 9.34 -23.21 -3.66
CA ILE A 138 10.40 -22.19 -3.52
C ILE A 138 10.21 -21.48 -2.17
N SER A 139 11.22 -21.55 -1.29
CA SER A 139 11.23 -20.76 -0.06
C SER A 139 11.21 -19.28 -0.39
N ARG A 140 10.41 -18.51 0.35
CA ARG A 140 10.29 -17.07 0.13
C ARG A 140 11.64 -16.38 0.44
N PRO A 141 12.30 -15.73 -0.54
CA PRO A 141 13.56 -15.04 -0.31
C PRO A 141 13.43 -13.91 0.72
N GLN A 142 12.24 -13.30 0.83
CA GLN A 142 11.97 -12.22 1.77
C GLN A 142 12.24 -12.59 3.23
N LEU A 143 12.15 -13.88 3.59
CA LEU A 143 12.43 -14.39 4.94
C LEU A 143 13.92 -14.32 5.31
N LYS A 144 14.80 -14.13 4.34
CA LYS A 144 16.25 -14.01 4.54
C LYS A 144 16.75 -12.57 4.51
N PHE A 145 15.89 -11.59 4.17
CA PHE A 145 16.32 -10.20 4.06
C PHE A 145 16.71 -9.63 5.43
N ARG A 146 17.83 -8.89 5.45
CA ARG A 146 18.32 -8.18 6.66
C ARG A 146 17.29 -7.18 7.16
N GLU A 147 16.65 -6.46 6.23
CA GLU A 147 15.57 -5.52 6.51
C GLU A 147 14.22 -6.12 6.08
N LYS A 148 13.26 -6.17 7.01
CA LYS A 148 11.90 -6.60 6.70
C LYS A 148 11.22 -5.61 5.76
N ILE A 149 10.48 -6.13 4.79
CA ILE A 149 9.71 -5.30 3.84
C ILE A 149 8.57 -4.59 4.59
N ASP A 150 8.49 -3.27 4.41
CA ASP A 150 7.42 -2.45 4.95
C ASP A 150 6.23 -2.33 3.97
N ASN A 151 5.23 -3.19 4.17
CA ASN A 151 3.96 -3.17 3.44
C ASN A 151 2.86 -2.35 4.13
N SER A 152 3.20 -1.57 5.16
CA SER A 152 2.21 -0.77 5.88
C SER A 152 1.52 0.27 4.98
N ASN A 153 0.40 0.80 5.44
CA ASN A 153 -0.36 1.82 4.73
C ASN A 153 0.23 3.24 4.89
N THR A 154 1.54 3.36 5.15
CA THR A 154 2.23 4.64 5.20
C THR A 154 2.86 4.99 3.86
N PRO A 155 3.02 6.28 3.51
CA PRO A 155 3.74 6.69 2.32
C PRO A 155 5.16 6.09 2.25
N PHE A 156 5.66 5.89 1.03
CA PHE A 156 7.02 5.43 0.79
C PHE A 156 8.03 6.48 1.22
N VAL A 157 9.05 6.08 1.97
CA VAL A 157 10.23 6.90 2.28
C VAL A 157 11.41 6.37 1.44
N PRO A 158 12.12 7.24 0.69
CA PRO A 158 13.30 6.83 -0.08
C PRO A 158 14.31 6.05 0.75
N LYS A 159 14.82 4.94 0.21
CA LYS A 159 15.81 4.09 0.87
C LYS A 159 17.23 4.65 0.82
N LEU A 160 17.50 5.64 -0.03
CA LEU A 160 18.81 6.30 -0.16
C LEU A 160 19.27 6.93 1.15
N PHE A 161 20.51 6.66 1.54
CA PHE A 161 21.16 7.24 2.73
C PHE A 161 22.53 7.86 2.47
N VAL A 162 23.12 7.60 1.29
CA VAL A 162 24.32 8.24 0.74
C VAL A 162 23.99 8.62 -0.70
N LYS A 163 24.35 9.83 -1.12
CA LYS A 163 24.03 10.38 -2.44
C LYS A 163 25.33 10.74 -3.19
N PRO A 164 25.91 9.80 -3.97
CA PRO A 164 27.03 10.12 -4.86
C PRO A 164 26.57 11.05 -5.99
N ASN A 165 27.52 11.69 -6.68
CA ASN A 165 27.25 12.57 -7.84
C ASN A 165 26.24 13.71 -7.54
N ALA A 166 26.18 14.17 -6.30
CA ALA A 166 25.20 15.15 -5.85
C ALA A 166 25.58 16.57 -6.24
N LEU A 167 24.64 17.30 -6.83
CA LEU A 167 24.67 18.76 -6.96
C LEU A 167 23.87 19.42 -5.83
N LYS A 168 22.73 18.82 -5.43
CA LYS A 168 21.97 19.17 -4.22
C LYS A 168 22.26 18.15 -3.12
N PRO A 169 22.69 18.57 -1.92
CA PRO A 169 22.90 17.66 -0.79
C PRO A 169 21.68 16.80 -0.46
N LEU A 170 21.91 15.58 0.05
CA LEU A 170 20.83 14.72 0.56
C LEU A 170 20.23 15.35 1.83
N PRO A 171 18.89 15.40 1.98
CA PRO A 171 18.26 15.88 3.21
C PRO A 171 18.75 15.11 4.44
N GLU A 172 19.03 15.82 5.54
CA GLU A 172 19.63 15.23 6.75
C GLU A 172 18.79 14.06 7.29
N ALA A 173 17.46 14.13 7.20
CA ALA A 173 16.55 13.06 7.62
C ALA A 173 16.74 11.71 6.90
N LEU A 174 17.29 11.71 5.68
CA LEU A 174 17.54 10.49 4.92
C LEU A 174 18.92 9.89 5.18
N THR A 175 19.86 10.67 5.71
CA THR A 175 21.22 10.23 6.05
C THR A 175 21.21 9.16 7.15
N LYS A 176 22.29 8.35 7.25
CA LYS A 176 22.41 7.32 8.30
C LYS A 176 22.21 7.90 9.70
N SER A 177 22.91 9.00 10.02
CA SER A 177 22.80 9.70 11.30
C SER A 177 21.41 10.30 11.53
N GLY A 178 20.73 10.78 10.48
CA GLY A 178 19.35 11.27 10.56
C GLY A 178 18.33 10.18 10.84
N ARG A 179 18.54 8.98 10.31
CA ARG A 179 17.69 7.80 10.62
C ARG A 179 17.90 7.30 12.05
N GLU A 180 19.13 7.36 12.55
CA GLU A 180 19.51 7.00 13.93
C GLU A 180 19.04 8.04 14.97
N ARG A 181 19.02 9.33 14.61
CA ARG A 181 18.52 10.45 15.46
C ARG A 181 17.01 10.43 15.78
N LYS A 182 16.31 9.34 15.48
CA LYS A 182 14.94 9.10 15.98
C LYS A 182 14.89 8.74 17.46
N GLU A 183 16.02 8.53 18.13
CA GLU A 183 16.10 8.61 19.59
C GLU A 183 16.21 10.08 20.01
N ARG A 184 15.30 10.48 20.91
CA ARG A 184 14.87 11.86 21.18
C ARG A 184 16.04 12.76 21.61
N PRO A 185 16.06 14.04 21.20
CA PRO A 185 16.88 15.03 21.89
C PRO A 185 16.18 15.41 23.20
N GLU A 186 16.52 14.72 24.28
CA GLU A 186 16.12 15.12 25.64
C GLU A 186 17.04 16.22 26.21
N ASP A 187 18.01 16.72 25.42
CA ASP A 187 19.05 17.65 25.88
C ASP A 187 19.05 18.99 25.11
N LEU A 188 17.93 19.73 25.15
CA LEU A 188 17.95 21.15 24.80
C LEU A 188 17.24 21.94 25.90
N ASP A 189 18.01 22.74 26.65
CA ASP A 189 17.57 23.73 27.64
C ASP A 189 16.77 24.87 26.99
N VAL A 190 15.62 24.56 26.39
CA VAL A 190 14.70 25.54 25.80
C VAL A 190 13.27 25.31 26.28
N PRO A 191 12.48 26.38 26.48
CA PRO A 191 11.10 26.25 26.92
C PRO A 191 10.27 25.33 26.01
N PRO A 192 9.38 24.48 26.55
CA PRO A 192 8.62 23.48 25.79
C PRO A 192 7.88 24.05 24.58
N ALA A 193 7.31 25.26 24.70
CA ALA A 193 6.61 25.91 23.60
C ALA A 193 7.52 26.34 22.43
N LEU A 194 8.80 26.65 22.71
CA LEU A 194 9.78 26.97 21.68
C LEU A 194 10.40 25.70 21.07
N ALA A 195 10.59 24.66 21.89
CA ALA A 195 10.96 23.33 21.42
C ALA A 195 9.90 22.76 20.47
N ASP A 196 8.62 22.88 20.81
CA ASP A 196 7.49 22.47 19.96
C ASP A 196 7.39 23.29 18.68
N PHE A 197 7.64 24.60 18.72
CA PHE A 197 7.62 25.46 17.53
C PHE A 197 8.81 25.19 16.58
N ILE A 198 10.03 25.02 17.13
CA ILE A 198 11.21 24.63 16.35
C ILE A 198 11.03 23.22 15.79
N HIS A 199 10.43 22.30 16.56
CA HIS A 199 10.09 20.96 16.11
C HIS A 199 9.08 21.02 14.96
N GLN A 200 7.99 21.79 15.10
CA GLN A 200 6.97 21.95 14.06
C GLN A 200 7.52 22.58 12.76
N GLN A 201 8.36 23.61 12.85
CA GLN A 201 8.99 24.19 11.65
C GLN A 201 10.00 23.23 11.01
N ARG A 202 10.80 22.51 11.80
CA ARG A 202 11.69 21.47 11.28
C ARG A 202 10.89 20.34 10.63
N THR A 203 9.85 19.81 11.26
CA THR A 203 9.05 18.72 10.68
C THR A 203 8.35 19.14 9.39
N GLN A 204 7.81 20.36 9.28
CA GLN A 204 7.11 20.81 8.05
C GLN A 204 8.04 20.98 6.84
N GLN A 205 9.23 21.57 7.00
CA GLN A 205 10.22 21.67 5.91
C GLN A 205 10.89 20.32 5.60
N THR A 206 11.13 19.50 6.63
CA THR A 206 11.78 18.19 6.47
C THR A 206 10.84 17.18 5.81
N GLU A 207 9.53 17.23 6.06
CA GLU A 207 8.56 16.31 5.46
C GLU A 207 8.46 16.48 3.93
N GLN A 208 8.42 17.71 3.41
CA GLN A 208 8.32 17.93 1.96
C GLN A 208 9.55 17.45 1.19
N ASP A 209 10.77 17.69 1.71
CA ASP A 209 12.01 17.27 1.05
C ASP A 209 12.32 15.78 1.27
N MET A 210 11.84 15.18 2.38
CA MET A 210 12.03 13.75 2.66
C MET A 210 11.28 12.84 1.68
N PHE A 211 10.12 13.26 1.20
CA PHE A 211 9.35 12.50 0.21
C PHE A 211 9.65 12.91 -1.23
N ALA A 212 10.52 13.89 -1.47
CA ALA A 212 10.89 14.31 -2.82
C ALA A 212 11.75 13.24 -3.52
N HIS A 213 11.87 13.34 -4.85
CA HIS A 213 12.78 12.47 -5.58
C HIS A 213 14.24 12.90 -5.27
N PRO A 214 15.10 12.03 -4.69
CA PRO A 214 16.41 12.45 -4.20
C PRO A 214 17.34 13.09 -5.25
N TYR A 215 17.24 12.68 -6.52
CA TYR A 215 18.01 13.24 -7.64
C TYR A 215 17.21 14.21 -8.52
N GLN A 216 16.11 14.78 -8.01
CA GLN A 216 15.26 15.67 -8.80
C GLN A 216 16.05 16.84 -9.39
N TYR A 217 16.87 17.50 -8.57
CA TYR A 217 17.66 18.65 -9.01
C TYR A 217 18.69 18.28 -10.08
N GLU A 218 19.43 17.18 -9.87
CA GLU A 218 20.42 16.69 -10.83
C GLU A 218 19.79 16.34 -12.17
N LEU A 219 18.63 15.69 -12.17
CA LEU A 219 17.89 15.38 -13.39
C LEU A 219 17.38 16.65 -14.08
N GLU A 220 16.78 17.58 -13.35
CA GLU A 220 16.27 18.83 -13.93
C GLU A 220 17.37 19.67 -14.61
N GLN A 221 18.59 19.67 -14.04
CA GLN A 221 19.75 20.37 -14.61
C GLN A 221 20.50 19.53 -15.67
N PHE A 222 20.16 18.25 -15.84
CA PHE A 222 20.88 17.37 -16.75
C PHE A 222 20.58 17.67 -18.22
N SER A 223 21.66 17.74 -19.01
CA SER A 223 21.68 17.72 -20.46
C SER A 223 22.70 16.68 -20.94
N PRO A 224 22.40 15.90 -22.01
CA PRO A 224 23.35 14.93 -22.54
C PRO A 224 24.65 15.59 -23.02
N PRO A 225 25.83 14.98 -22.81
CA PRO A 225 27.09 15.50 -23.31
C PRO A 225 27.14 15.59 -24.85
N ASP A 226 27.84 16.59 -25.41
CA ASP A 226 27.94 16.79 -26.86
C ASP A 226 28.48 15.57 -27.62
N GLY A 227 29.35 14.77 -26.98
CA GLY A 227 29.91 13.55 -27.59
C GLY A 227 28.86 12.50 -27.94
N VAL A 228 27.77 12.40 -27.17
CA VAL A 228 26.68 11.43 -27.46
C VAL A 228 25.62 11.99 -28.40
N LEU A 229 25.64 13.31 -28.64
CA LEU A 229 24.76 14.01 -29.59
C LEU A 229 25.34 14.08 -31.01
N GLN A 230 26.58 13.66 -31.23
CA GLN A 230 27.18 13.56 -32.56
C GLN A 230 26.76 12.29 -33.29
N LYS A 231 27.01 12.25 -34.61
CA LYS A 231 26.81 11.06 -35.43
C LYS A 231 27.53 9.86 -34.79
N PRO A 232 26.81 8.79 -34.40
CA PRO A 232 27.44 7.64 -33.78
C PRO A 232 28.20 6.81 -34.82
N GLU A 233 29.26 6.16 -34.38
CA GLU A 233 29.89 5.05 -35.10
C GLU A 233 29.44 3.75 -34.41
N PRO A 234 28.51 2.98 -35.01
CA PRO A 234 27.95 1.82 -34.34
C PRO A 234 28.99 0.75 -34.04
N GLN A 235 29.15 0.43 -32.76
CA GLN A 235 30.02 -0.66 -32.34
C GLN A 235 29.21 -1.96 -32.30
N MET A 236 29.58 -2.91 -33.17
CA MET A 236 28.93 -4.22 -33.24
C MET A 236 28.99 -4.93 -31.88
N TYR A 237 27.89 -5.57 -31.49
CA TYR A 237 27.86 -6.42 -30.30
C TYR A 237 28.88 -7.56 -30.44
N ARG A 238 29.50 -7.96 -29.31
CA ARG A 238 30.42 -9.08 -29.29
C ARG A 238 29.65 -10.39 -29.49
N PRO A 239 30.14 -11.37 -30.27
CA PRO A 239 29.45 -12.65 -30.42
C PRO A 239 29.18 -13.31 -29.06
N ILE A 240 27.93 -13.69 -28.79
CA ILE A 240 27.49 -14.16 -27.47
C ILE A 240 28.28 -15.34 -26.90
N LYS A 241 28.80 -16.21 -27.78
CA LYS A 241 29.65 -17.36 -27.42
C LYS A 241 31.06 -16.96 -26.95
N GLU A 242 31.52 -15.78 -27.34
CA GLU A 242 32.85 -15.24 -27.00
C GLU A 242 32.80 -14.25 -25.84
N THR A 243 31.61 -13.76 -25.49
CA THR A 243 31.40 -12.81 -24.41
C THR A 243 31.40 -13.56 -23.07
N PRO A 244 32.21 -13.16 -22.08
CA PRO A 244 32.14 -13.76 -20.75
C PRO A 244 30.85 -13.34 -20.03
N CYS A 245 30.23 -14.29 -19.33
CA CYS A 245 29.05 -14.09 -18.49
C CYS A 245 29.46 -14.27 -17.04
N HIS A 246 29.20 -13.26 -16.21
CA HIS A 246 29.54 -13.30 -14.78
C HIS A 246 28.28 -13.32 -13.94
N PHE A 247 28.20 -14.25 -12.99
CA PHE A 247 27.10 -14.33 -12.03
C PHE A 247 27.56 -13.75 -10.69
N ILE A 248 27.01 -12.60 -10.30
CA ILE A 248 27.43 -11.82 -9.14
C ILE A 248 26.48 -12.10 -7.98
N THR A 249 27.04 -12.55 -6.85
CA THR A 249 26.27 -12.90 -5.64
C THR A 249 26.87 -12.36 -4.36
N THR A 250 28.10 -11.82 -4.42
CA THR A 250 28.82 -11.29 -3.26
C THR A 250 29.05 -9.79 -3.36
N LEU A 251 29.22 -9.13 -2.22
CA LEU A 251 29.49 -7.69 -2.18
C LEU A 251 30.81 -7.35 -2.88
N ASP A 252 31.85 -8.17 -2.71
CA ASP A 252 33.16 -7.94 -3.32
C ASP A 252 33.06 -7.97 -4.86
N GLU A 253 32.38 -8.97 -5.42
CA GLU A 253 32.10 -9.04 -6.87
C GLU A 253 31.27 -7.84 -7.37
N LEU A 254 30.32 -7.35 -6.56
CA LEU A 254 29.51 -6.18 -6.90
C LEU A 254 30.33 -4.88 -6.90
N VAL A 255 31.28 -4.75 -5.97
CA VAL A 255 32.22 -3.63 -5.91
C VAL A 255 33.15 -3.65 -7.14
N GLU A 256 33.73 -4.82 -7.47
CA GLU A 256 34.56 -4.99 -8.67
C GLU A 256 33.80 -4.65 -9.96
N LEU A 257 32.52 -5.05 -10.04
CA LEU A 257 31.65 -4.63 -11.14
C LEU A 257 31.49 -3.12 -11.17
N ASN A 258 31.16 -2.48 -10.05
CA ASN A 258 30.96 -1.03 -10.00
C ASN A 258 32.21 -0.26 -10.45
N GLU A 259 33.40 -0.67 -10.00
CA GLU A 259 34.68 -0.10 -10.46
C GLU A 259 34.88 -0.23 -11.97
N LYS A 260 34.50 -1.38 -12.54
CA LYS A 260 34.54 -1.59 -14.00
C LYS A 260 33.55 -0.67 -14.71
N LEU A 261 32.35 -0.50 -14.17
CA LEU A 261 31.32 0.38 -14.73
C LEU A 261 31.73 1.86 -14.69
N THR A 262 32.47 2.31 -13.67
CA THR A 262 33.01 3.69 -13.62
C THR A 262 33.91 4.02 -14.81
N ASN A 263 34.57 3.01 -15.39
CA ASN A 263 35.44 3.19 -16.56
C ASN A 263 34.70 3.07 -17.90
N CYS A 264 33.39 2.78 -17.88
CA CYS A 264 32.58 2.67 -19.07
C CYS A 264 32.02 4.05 -19.49
N LYS A 265 31.89 4.27 -20.80
CA LYS A 265 31.14 5.42 -21.34
C LYS A 265 29.64 5.18 -21.31
N GLU A 266 29.25 3.92 -21.51
CA GLU A 266 27.87 3.48 -21.44
C GLU A 266 27.79 2.00 -21.04
N PHE A 267 26.66 1.62 -20.44
CA PHE A 267 26.29 0.23 -20.19
C PHE A 267 24.78 0.03 -20.29
N ALA A 268 24.36 -1.18 -20.63
CA ALA A 268 22.97 -1.57 -20.70
C ALA A 268 22.49 -2.12 -19.35
N LEU A 269 21.22 -1.93 -19.03
CA LEU A 269 20.58 -2.37 -17.79
C LEU A 269 19.19 -2.93 -18.06
N ASP A 270 18.85 -4.03 -17.41
CA ASP A 270 17.49 -4.59 -17.35
C ASP A 270 17.24 -5.25 -15.98
N LEU A 271 15.97 -5.55 -15.66
CA LEU A 271 15.57 -6.17 -14.41
C LEU A 271 14.53 -7.27 -14.60
N GLU A 272 14.61 -8.31 -13.77
CA GLU A 272 13.54 -9.31 -13.66
C GLU A 272 12.75 -9.15 -12.38
N HIS A 273 11.43 -9.15 -12.49
CA HIS A 273 10.53 -8.83 -11.39
C HIS A 273 9.49 -9.92 -11.14
N HIS A 274 9.20 -10.17 -9.86
CA HIS A 274 8.19 -11.11 -9.41
C HIS A 274 7.15 -10.42 -8.52
N SER A 275 5.87 -10.57 -8.86
CA SER A 275 4.77 -9.96 -8.10
C SER A 275 3.75 -10.94 -7.52
N TYR A 276 3.79 -12.23 -7.88
CA TYR A 276 2.73 -13.15 -7.46
C TYR A 276 2.82 -13.50 -5.96
N ARG A 277 4.04 -13.66 -5.44
CA ARG A 277 4.33 -14.02 -4.04
C ARG A 277 5.00 -12.89 -3.25
N SER A 278 4.56 -11.66 -3.50
CA SER A 278 5.01 -10.41 -2.86
C SER A 278 3.88 -9.38 -2.99
N PHE A 279 3.67 -8.54 -1.97
CA PHE A 279 2.59 -7.55 -2.02
C PHE A 279 2.92 -6.37 -2.96
N LEU A 280 4.09 -5.77 -2.78
CA LEU A 280 4.58 -4.65 -3.61
C LEU A 280 5.35 -5.12 -4.85
N GLY A 281 5.52 -6.44 -5.01
CA GLY A 281 6.44 -7.04 -5.95
C GLY A 281 7.89 -6.95 -5.49
N LEU A 282 8.75 -7.73 -6.15
CA LEU A 282 10.14 -7.91 -5.78
C LEU A 282 11.02 -8.08 -7.03
N THR A 283 12.02 -7.22 -7.18
CA THR A 283 13.08 -7.46 -8.18
C THR A 283 13.93 -8.65 -7.77
N CYS A 284 14.13 -9.58 -8.69
CA CYS A 284 14.75 -10.88 -8.49
C CYS A 284 16.10 -11.06 -9.20
N LEU A 285 16.33 -10.29 -10.26
CA LEU A 285 17.58 -10.29 -11.02
C LEU A 285 17.82 -8.89 -11.60
N MET A 286 19.10 -8.54 -11.78
CA MET A 286 19.51 -7.37 -12.55
C MET A 286 20.55 -7.80 -13.56
N GLN A 287 20.41 -7.31 -14.79
CA GLN A 287 21.32 -7.62 -15.88
C GLN A 287 22.05 -6.35 -16.28
N ILE A 288 23.36 -6.46 -16.46
CA ILE A 288 24.18 -5.37 -16.95
C ILE A 288 25.06 -5.89 -18.07
N SER A 289 25.08 -5.17 -19.19
CA SER A 289 26.03 -5.45 -20.27
C SER A 289 26.90 -4.25 -20.53
N THR A 290 28.21 -4.49 -20.55
CA THR A 290 29.19 -3.55 -21.10
C THR A 290 29.39 -3.87 -22.57
N ARG A 291 30.25 -3.11 -23.25
CA ARG A 291 30.63 -3.42 -24.64
C ARG A 291 31.35 -4.78 -24.78
N THR A 292 31.87 -5.36 -23.69
CA THR A 292 32.77 -6.51 -23.74
C THR A 292 32.35 -7.72 -22.93
N GLU A 293 31.48 -7.55 -21.92
CA GLU A 293 31.12 -8.56 -20.91
C GLU A 293 29.68 -8.37 -20.45
N ASP A 294 29.04 -9.47 -20.02
CA ASP A 294 27.69 -9.47 -19.44
C ASP A 294 27.71 -9.92 -17.98
N PHE A 295 26.83 -9.33 -17.18
CA PHE A 295 26.73 -9.54 -15.74
C PHE A 295 25.28 -9.85 -15.37
N ILE A 296 25.09 -10.90 -14.60
CA ILE A 296 23.82 -11.29 -14.02
C ILE A 296 23.97 -11.19 -12.50
N ILE A 297 23.22 -10.29 -11.88
CA ILE A 297 23.36 -9.93 -10.47
C ILE A 297 22.19 -10.52 -9.68
N ASP A 298 22.48 -11.34 -8.68
CA ASP A 298 21.48 -11.86 -7.76
C ASP A 298 21.08 -10.79 -6.72
N VAL A 299 20.13 -9.96 -7.10
CA VAL A 299 19.63 -8.87 -6.25
C VAL A 299 18.76 -9.34 -5.07
N LEU A 300 18.42 -10.64 -5.00
CA LEU A 300 17.78 -11.20 -3.80
C LEU A 300 18.81 -11.37 -2.68
N GLU A 301 20.01 -11.87 -3.02
CA GLU A 301 21.11 -12.04 -2.08
C GLU A 301 21.75 -10.69 -1.72
N LEU A 302 21.96 -9.83 -2.73
CA LEU A 302 22.66 -8.54 -2.59
C LEU A 302 21.75 -7.36 -2.25
N ARG A 303 20.49 -7.60 -1.89
CA ARG A 303 19.45 -6.55 -1.74
C ARG A 303 19.88 -5.34 -0.93
N SER A 304 20.56 -5.54 0.20
CA SER A 304 21.01 -4.45 1.09
C SER A 304 22.24 -3.70 0.60
N ASP A 305 22.94 -4.27 -0.38
CA ASP A 305 24.25 -3.83 -0.84
C ASP A 305 24.19 -3.18 -2.22
N MET A 306 23.11 -3.41 -2.97
CA MET A 306 22.85 -2.81 -4.30
C MET A 306 22.98 -1.28 -4.36
N TYR A 307 22.82 -0.56 -3.24
CA TYR A 307 22.89 0.90 -3.20
C TYR A 307 24.22 1.47 -3.70
N ILE A 308 25.31 0.70 -3.67
CA ILE A 308 26.65 1.13 -4.12
C ILE A 308 26.65 1.49 -5.61
N LEU A 309 25.77 0.85 -6.40
CA LEU A 309 25.66 1.14 -7.83
C LEU A 309 25.15 2.56 -8.12
N ASN A 310 24.65 3.31 -7.12
CA ASN A 310 24.35 4.73 -7.32
C ASN A 310 25.58 5.50 -7.82
N GLU A 311 26.81 5.09 -7.46
CA GLU A 311 28.04 5.76 -7.92
C GLU A 311 28.13 5.83 -9.46
N THR A 312 27.70 4.78 -10.16
CA THR A 312 27.73 4.72 -11.64
C THR A 312 26.37 4.99 -12.26
N PHE A 313 25.29 4.59 -11.59
CA PHE A 313 23.91 4.80 -12.05
C PHE A 313 23.50 6.27 -12.04
N THR A 314 24.07 7.08 -11.14
CA THR A 314 23.80 8.52 -11.07
C THR A 314 24.94 9.38 -11.58
N ASP A 315 26.02 8.79 -12.10
CA ASP A 315 27.08 9.53 -12.78
C ASP A 315 26.54 10.08 -14.12
N PRO A 316 26.44 11.42 -14.28
CA PRO A 316 25.93 12.01 -15.51
C PRO A 316 26.87 11.79 -16.72
N ALA A 317 28.13 11.42 -16.52
CA ALA A 317 29.07 11.15 -17.61
C ALA A 317 28.82 9.80 -18.30
N ILE A 318 28.19 8.85 -17.61
CA ILE A 318 27.98 7.49 -18.10
C ILE A 318 26.54 7.32 -18.58
N VAL A 319 26.32 6.86 -19.81
CA VAL A 319 24.97 6.60 -20.34
C VAL A 319 24.47 5.24 -19.85
N LYS A 320 23.30 5.22 -19.23
CA LYS A 320 22.59 3.98 -18.90
C LYS A 320 21.56 3.70 -19.99
N VAL A 321 21.71 2.60 -20.72
CA VAL A 321 20.80 2.22 -21.78
C VAL A 321 19.78 1.22 -21.25
N LEU A 322 18.49 1.52 -21.42
CA LEU A 322 17.39 0.64 -21.03
C LEU A 322 16.39 0.48 -22.19
N HIS A 323 15.46 -0.45 -22.06
CA HIS A 323 14.34 -0.61 -22.98
C HIS A 323 13.00 -0.62 -22.23
N GLY A 324 12.28 0.49 -22.24
CA GLY A 324 10.99 0.60 -21.56
C GLY A 324 11.12 0.70 -20.04
N ALA A 325 11.96 1.63 -19.58
CA ALA A 325 12.44 1.75 -18.19
C ALA A 325 11.37 2.18 -17.17
N ASP A 326 10.11 2.37 -17.59
CA ASP A 326 9.04 2.93 -16.77
C ASP A 326 8.83 2.18 -15.44
N SER A 327 8.90 0.85 -15.46
CA SER A 327 8.75 0.03 -14.24
C SER A 327 10.07 -0.12 -13.50
N ASP A 328 11.18 -0.24 -14.23
CA ASP A 328 12.51 -0.44 -13.65
C ASP A 328 12.91 0.72 -12.76
N VAL A 329 12.64 1.96 -13.19
CA VAL A 329 12.90 3.16 -12.36
C VAL A 329 12.17 3.08 -11.02
N GLU A 330 10.91 2.63 -10.99
CA GLU A 330 10.17 2.50 -9.74
C GLU A 330 10.70 1.35 -8.89
N TRP A 331 11.04 0.22 -9.51
CA TRP A 331 11.56 -0.96 -8.81
C TRP A 331 12.93 -0.70 -8.19
N LEU A 332 13.85 -0.04 -8.91
CA LEU A 332 15.17 0.37 -8.41
C LEU A 332 15.06 1.19 -7.12
N GLN A 333 14.13 2.16 -7.10
CA GLN A 333 13.87 3.01 -5.93
C GLN A 333 13.28 2.21 -4.78
N LYS A 334 12.19 1.48 -5.06
CA LYS A 334 11.42 0.71 -4.08
C LYS A 334 12.28 -0.36 -3.41
N ASP A 335 13.04 -1.11 -4.19
CA ASP A 335 13.76 -2.28 -3.71
C ASP A 335 15.13 -1.94 -3.13
N PHE A 336 15.90 -1.06 -3.78
CA PHE A 336 17.32 -0.84 -3.47
C PHE A 336 17.68 0.60 -3.11
N GLY A 337 16.79 1.57 -3.34
CA GLY A 337 17.15 2.99 -3.25
C GLY A 337 18.14 3.41 -4.34
N LEU A 338 18.07 2.76 -5.50
CA LEU A 338 18.83 3.12 -6.69
C LEU A 338 18.07 4.14 -7.54
N TYR A 339 18.82 5.06 -8.13
CA TYR A 339 18.32 6.11 -9.01
C TYR A 339 19.15 6.15 -10.29
N LEU A 340 18.58 6.68 -11.37
CA LEU A 340 19.26 6.78 -12.65
C LEU A 340 19.37 8.25 -13.08
N VAL A 341 20.55 8.68 -13.54
CA VAL A 341 20.81 9.97 -14.19
C VAL A 341 21.52 9.69 -15.51
N ASN A 342 21.21 10.40 -16.60
CA ASN A 342 21.70 10.08 -17.95
C ASN A 342 21.26 8.70 -18.44
N VAL A 343 19.96 8.56 -18.70
CA VAL A 343 19.37 7.35 -19.31
C VAL A 343 19.04 7.61 -20.77
N PHE A 344 19.28 6.60 -21.61
CA PHE A 344 18.75 6.52 -22.96
C PHE A 344 17.80 5.32 -23.06
N ASP A 345 16.50 5.58 -23.22
CA ASP A 345 15.49 4.55 -23.38
C ASP A 345 15.23 4.23 -24.88
N THR A 346 15.61 3.03 -25.30
CA THR A 346 15.45 2.56 -26.68
C THR A 346 13.97 2.36 -27.08
N HIS A 347 13.05 2.13 -26.14
CA HIS A 347 11.61 2.11 -26.42
C HIS A 347 11.09 3.51 -26.79
N GLN A 348 11.59 4.55 -26.11
CA GLN A 348 11.28 5.95 -26.46
C GLN A 348 11.86 6.31 -27.83
N ALA A 349 13.09 5.88 -28.12
CA ALA A 349 13.71 6.04 -29.43
C ALA A 349 12.90 5.36 -30.55
N ALA A 350 12.48 4.11 -30.34
CA ALA A 350 11.66 3.36 -31.30
C ALA A 350 10.32 4.06 -31.59
N ARG A 351 9.67 4.59 -30.55
CA ARG A 351 8.44 5.36 -30.69
C ARG A 351 8.67 6.65 -31.47
N LEU A 352 9.75 7.38 -31.21
CA LEU A 352 10.08 8.62 -31.92
C LEU A 352 10.45 8.36 -33.38
N LEU A 353 11.10 7.23 -33.66
CA LEU A 353 11.39 6.77 -35.02
C LEU A 353 10.12 6.36 -35.80
N ASN A 354 8.99 6.13 -35.12
CA ASN A 354 7.76 5.55 -35.69
C ASN A 354 7.99 4.16 -36.29
N LEU A 355 8.75 3.31 -35.58
CA LEU A 355 8.91 1.91 -35.99
C LEU A 355 7.57 1.16 -35.92
N GLY A 356 7.44 0.08 -36.69
CA GLY A 356 6.19 -0.69 -36.76
C GLY A 356 5.79 -1.33 -35.42
N LYS A 357 6.77 -1.65 -34.58
CA LYS A 357 6.60 -2.10 -33.18
C LYS A 357 7.70 -1.48 -32.32
N ASN A 358 7.43 -1.35 -31.03
CA ASN A 358 8.38 -0.71 -30.10
C ASN A 358 9.01 -1.70 -29.11
N SER A 359 8.65 -2.99 -29.16
CA SER A 359 9.16 -4.02 -28.23
C SER A 359 10.62 -4.39 -28.50
N LEU A 360 11.35 -4.80 -27.45
CA LEU A 360 12.74 -5.24 -27.56
C LEU A 360 12.93 -6.36 -28.59
N ASP A 361 12.05 -7.36 -28.59
CA ASP A 361 11.97 -8.44 -29.59
C ASP A 361 11.98 -7.92 -31.04
N HIS A 362 11.31 -6.78 -31.28
CA HIS A 362 11.31 -6.17 -32.61
C HIS A 362 12.66 -5.53 -32.94
N LEU A 363 13.26 -4.82 -31.98
CA LEU A 363 14.56 -4.17 -32.18
C LEU A 363 15.68 -5.19 -32.36
N LEU A 364 15.66 -6.28 -31.58
CA LEU A 364 16.55 -7.42 -31.75
C LEU A 364 16.44 -8.01 -33.16
N LYS A 365 15.20 -8.20 -33.65
CA LYS A 365 15.00 -8.74 -34.99
C LYS A 365 15.46 -7.79 -36.10
N VAL A 366 15.13 -6.50 -35.99
CA VAL A 366 15.41 -5.49 -37.02
C VAL A 366 16.90 -5.18 -37.11
N TYR A 367 17.56 -4.95 -35.97
CA TYR A 367 18.96 -4.50 -35.96
C TYR A 367 19.96 -5.65 -35.85
N CYS A 368 19.62 -6.72 -35.13
CA CYS A 368 20.56 -7.81 -34.83
C CYS A 368 20.23 -9.10 -35.59
N ASN A 369 19.06 -9.20 -36.23
CA ASN A 369 18.50 -10.43 -36.80
C ASN A 369 18.43 -11.59 -35.78
N VAL A 370 18.14 -11.26 -34.52
CA VAL A 370 17.96 -12.22 -33.42
C VAL A 370 16.48 -12.37 -33.10
N ASP A 371 16.01 -13.61 -32.91
CA ASP A 371 14.65 -13.90 -32.47
C ASP A 371 14.62 -14.04 -30.94
N ALA A 372 13.85 -13.19 -30.25
CA ALA A 372 13.82 -13.24 -28.79
C ALA A 372 13.08 -14.49 -28.31
N ASN A 373 13.67 -15.19 -27.34
CA ASN A 373 12.95 -16.24 -26.63
C ASN A 373 11.91 -15.57 -25.72
N LYS A 374 10.65 -16.02 -25.73
CA LYS A 374 9.57 -15.48 -24.87
C LYS A 374 9.13 -16.46 -23.78
N GLN A 375 9.85 -17.56 -23.61
CA GLN A 375 9.45 -18.65 -22.72
C GLN A 375 9.44 -18.24 -21.23
N TYR A 376 10.33 -17.33 -20.82
CA TYR A 376 10.56 -17.01 -19.41
C TYR A 376 10.01 -15.67 -18.94
N GLN A 377 9.29 -14.92 -19.80
CA GLN A 377 8.73 -13.60 -19.46
C GLN A 377 7.79 -13.61 -18.23
N LEU A 378 7.10 -14.73 -17.97
CA LEU A 378 6.21 -14.92 -16.82
C LEU A 378 6.74 -16.00 -15.85
N ALA A 379 8.03 -16.32 -15.93
CA ALA A 379 8.65 -17.31 -15.07
C ALA A 379 8.78 -16.81 -13.63
N ASP A 380 8.98 -17.76 -12.71
CA ASP A 380 9.29 -17.44 -11.33
C ASP A 380 10.81 -17.20 -11.17
N TRP A 381 11.23 -15.95 -11.35
CA TRP A 381 12.64 -15.53 -11.24
C TRP A 381 13.26 -15.66 -9.84
N ARG A 382 12.51 -16.16 -8.86
CA ARG A 382 13.00 -16.50 -7.52
C ARG A 382 13.68 -17.87 -7.46
N ILE A 383 13.57 -18.69 -8.51
CA ILE A 383 14.19 -20.02 -8.56
C ILE A 383 15.71 -19.90 -8.41
N ARG A 384 16.30 -20.74 -7.54
CA ARG A 384 17.74 -20.89 -7.36
C ARG A 384 18.13 -22.38 -7.22
N PRO A 385 19.25 -22.83 -7.82
CA PRO A 385 20.07 -22.09 -8.80
C PRO A 385 19.27 -21.78 -10.06
N LEU A 386 19.66 -20.71 -10.78
CA LEU A 386 19.01 -20.36 -12.04
C LEU A 386 19.41 -21.38 -13.12
N PRO A 387 18.44 -21.96 -13.86
CA PRO A 387 18.74 -22.80 -15.02
C PRO A 387 19.50 -22.01 -16.09
N GLU A 388 20.35 -22.70 -16.84
CA GLU A 388 21.16 -22.10 -17.92
C GLU A 388 20.28 -21.39 -18.96
N GLU A 389 19.10 -21.93 -19.26
CA GLU A 389 18.16 -21.34 -20.20
C GLU A 389 17.59 -20.01 -19.70
N MET A 390 17.43 -19.84 -18.39
CA MET A 390 17.01 -18.58 -17.77
C MET A 390 18.17 -17.58 -17.72
N LEU A 391 19.40 -18.03 -17.48
CA LEU A 391 20.59 -17.19 -17.55
C LEU A 391 20.80 -16.64 -18.97
N GLN A 392 20.65 -17.50 -19.98
CA GLN A 392 20.75 -17.11 -21.38
C GLN A 392 19.65 -16.12 -21.77
N TYR A 393 18.41 -16.36 -21.35
CA TYR A 393 17.31 -15.41 -21.55
C TYR A 393 17.63 -14.05 -20.93
N ALA A 394 17.99 -14.03 -19.64
CA ALA A 394 18.28 -12.80 -18.91
C ALA A 394 19.41 -12.01 -19.58
N ARG A 395 20.45 -12.72 -20.02
CA ARG A 395 21.59 -12.14 -20.73
C ARG A 395 21.20 -11.47 -22.05
N ASP A 396 20.30 -12.10 -22.81
CA ASP A 396 19.89 -11.60 -24.13
C ASP A 396 19.21 -10.22 -24.06
N ASP A 397 18.56 -9.88 -22.94
CA ASP A 397 17.85 -8.61 -22.77
C ASP A 397 18.79 -7.39 -22.76
N THR A 398 20.03 -7.54 -22.28
CA THR A 398 21.01 -6.43 -22.25
C THR A 398 22.15 -6.58 -23.26
N HIS A 399 22.51 -7.80 -23.65
CA HIS A 399 23.70 -8.09 -24.47
C HIS A 399 23.77 -7.29 -25.78
N TYR A 400 22.63 -7.17 -26.46
CA TYR A 400 22.53 -6.49 -27.75
C TYR A 400 22.20 -5.00 -27.62
N LEU A 401 21.85 -4.54 -26.43
CA LEU A 401 21.15 -3.27 -26.23
C LEU A 401 22.04 -2.06 -26.53
N LEU A 402 23.36 -2.16 -26.30
CA LEU A 402 24.31 -1.10 -26.63
C LEU A 402 24.50 -0.93 -28.15
N TYR A 403 24.47 -2.02 -28.91
CA TYR A 403 24.49 -1.93 -30.38
C TYR A 403 23.18 -1.36 -30.92
N ILE A 404 22.05 -1.77 -30.34
CA ILE A 404 20.74 -1.18 -30.64
C ILE A 404 20.76 0.33 -30.35
N TYR A 405 21.31 0.74 -29.21
CA TYR A 405 21.50 2.14 -28.83
C TYR A 405 22.24 2.93 -29.92
N ASP A 406 23.36 2.43 -30.44
CA ASP A 406 24.06 3.11 -31.53
C ASP A 406 23.22 3.17 -32.80
N LYS A 407 22.56 2.07 -33.15
CA LYS A 407 21.75 1.97 -34.38
C LYS A 407 20.51 2.85 -34.36
N VAL A 408 19.82 2.96 -33.23
CA VAL A 408 18.68 3.87 -33.11
C VAL A 408 19.16 5.32 -33.06
N ARG A 409 20.33 5.61 -32.48
CA ARG A 409 20.93 6.95 -32.54
C ARG A 409 21.31 7.33 -33.98
N GLU A 410 21.89 6.41 -34.74
CA GLU A 410 22.21 6.60 -36.16
C GLU A 410 20.93 6.90 -36.96
N ALA A 411 19.87 6.11 -36.76
CA ALA A 411 18.59 6.33 -37.42
C ALA A 411 17.92 7.66 -37.02
N LEU A 412 18.04 8.08 -35.76
CA LEU A 412 17.53 9.37 -35.28
C LEU A 412 18.32 10.54 -35.88
N TRP A 413 19.64 10.39 -36.03
CA TRP A 413 20.50 11.37 -36.67
C TRP A 413 20.13 11.56 -38.15
N GLU A 414 19.94 10.46 -38.89
CA GLU A 414 19.51 10.50 -40.29
C GLU A 414 18.11 11.10 -40.44
N LYS A 415 17.15 10.69 -39.59
CA LYS A 415 15.79 11.24 -39.58
C LYS A 415 15.76 12.73 -39.22
N GLY A 416 16.71 13.18 -38.39
CA GLY A 416 16.87 14.55 -37.94
C GLY A 416 17.56 15.48 -38.95
N ASN A 417 17.87 15.01 -40.17
CA ASN A 417 18.68 15.74 -41.15
C ASN A 417 20.04 16.17 -40.57
N GLU A 418 20.71 15.27 -39.85
CA GLU A 418 22.03 15.49 -39.23
C GLU A 418 22.04 16.56 -38.13
N LEU A 419 20.88 16.79 -37.50
CA LEU A 419 20.75 17.62 -36.29
C LEU A 419 20.43 16.75 -35.06
N PRO A 420 20.96 17.10 -33.87
CA PRO A 420 20.79 16.31 -32.66
C PRO A 420 19.39 16.42 -32.03
N THR A 421 18.47 17.22 -32.59
CA THR A 421 17.17 17.52 -31.96
C THR A 421 16.36 16.26 -31.64
N GLN A 422 16.37 15.24 -32.51
CA GLN A 422 15.65 13.99 -32.25
C GLN A 422 16.30 13.19 -31.11
N LEU A 423 17.63 13.24 -31.01
CA LEU A 423 18.37 12.61 -29.91
C LEU A 423 18.03 13.28 -28.57
N GLU A 424 18.07 14.60 -28.53
CA GLU A 424 17.73 15.40 -27.34
C GLU A 424 16.31 15.09 -26.82
N ILE A 425 15.34 14.91 -27.72
CA ILE A 425 13.97 14.53 -27.34
C ILE A 425 13.94 13.17 -26.64
N VAL A 426 14.72 12.18 -27.10
CA VAL A 426 14.79 10.86 -26.45
C VAL A 426 15.37 10.99 -25.05
N TRP A 427 16.46 11.75 -24.88
CA TRP A 427 17.03 11.99 -23.55
C TRP A 427 16.06 12.76 -22.65
N GLN A 428 15.30 13.72 -23.18
CA GLN A 428 14.29 14.45 -22.42
C GLN A 428 13.19 13.50 -21.93
N HIS A 429 12.62 12.66 -22.80
CA HIS A 429 11.62 11.66 -22.38
C HIS A 429 12.20 10.63 -21.39
N SER A 430 13.45 10.22 -21.60
CA SER A 430 14.14 9.27 -20.70
C SER A 430 14.38 9.90 -19.32
N LYS A 431 14.71 11.19 -19.26
CA LYS A 431 14.79 11.97 -18.02
C LYS A 431 13.44 12.04 -17.32
N ASP A 432 12.35 12.30 -18.05
CA ASP A 432 11.00 12.35 -17.47
C ASP A 432 10.60 11.00 -16.85
N ILE A 433 11.03 9.89 -17.46
CA ILE A 433 10.88 8.54 -16.88
C ILE A 433 11.71 8.42 -15.59
N CYS A 434 12.96 8.87 -15.59
CA CYS A 434 13.83 8.82 -14.39
C CYS A 434 13.33 9.71 -13.25
N LEU A 435 12.57 10.78 -13.54
CA LEU A 435 11.94 11.64 -12.54
C LEU A 435 10.71 11.01 -11.88
N LYS A 436 10.21 9.89 -12.41
CA LYS A 436 9.12 9.16 -11.76
C LYS A 436 9.54 8.73 -10.37
N LYS A 437 8.60 8.83 -9.45
CA LYS A 437 8.81 8.50 -8.05
C LYS A 437 7.93 7.33 -7.69
N TYR A 438 8.49 6.31 -7.08
CA TYR A 438 7.69 5.20 -6.60
C TYR A 438 6.70 5.68 -5.51
N ILE A 439 5.42 5.32 -5.68
CA ILE A 439 4.36 5.60 -4.71
C ILE A 439 3.72 4.27 -4.33
N LYS A 440 3.73 3.96 -3.03
CA LYS A 440 3.06 2.76 -2.52
C LYS A 440 1.56 2.81 -2.84
N PRO A 441 0.94 1.69 -3.24
CA PRO A 441 -0.52 1.60 -3.33
C PRO A 441 -1.11 1.71 -1.91
N LEU A 442 -1.80 2.81 -1.63
CA LEU A 442 -2.45 3.05 -0.33
C LEU A 442 -3.89 2.54 -0.35
N PHE A 443 -4.28 1.88 0.73
CA PHE A 443 -5.64 1.43 0.97
C PHE A 443 -6.47 2.58 1.53
N THR A 444 -7.64 2.79 0.93
CA THR A 444 -8.65 3.75 1.35
C THR A 444 -10.01 3.08 1.44
N ASP A 445 -10.95 3.69 2.16
CA ASP A 445 -12.32 3.17 2.28
C ASP A 445 -13.03 3.02 0.93
N GLU A 446 -12.54 3.68 -0.11
CA GLU A 446 -13.09 3.68 -1.47
C GLU A 446 -12.32 2.77 -2.44
N SER A 447 -11.20 2.17 -2.03
CA SER A 447 -10.33 1.36 -2.90
C SER A 447 -11.07 0.20 -3.59
N TYR A 448 -12.09 -0.34 -2.94
CA TYR A 448 -12.93 -1.40 -3.50
C TYR A 448 -13.78 -0.94 -4.69
N LEU A 449 -14.07 0.36 -4.82
CA LEU A 449 -14.97 0.91 -5.85
C LEU A 449 -14.40 0.74 -7.25
N GLU A 450 -13.07 0.83 -7.41
CA GLU A 450 -12.44 0.63 -8.71
C GLU A 450 -12.68 -0.79 -9.24
N LEU A 451 -12.49 -1.78 -8.37
CA LEU A 451 -12.75 -3.17 -8.72
C LEU A 451 -14.26 -3.43 -8.94
N TYR A 452 -15.12 -2.84 -8.12
CA TYR A 452 -16.57 -2.96 -8.23
C TYR A 452 -17.12 -2.38 -9.54
N ARG A 453 -16.70 -1.15 -9.91
CA ARG A 453 -17.16 -0.46 -11.15
C ARG A 453 -16.82 -1.25 -12.41
N ARG A 454 -15.65 -1.92 -12.45
CA ARG A 454 -15.22 -2.74 -13.59
C ARG A 454 -16.11 -3.96 -13.83
N GLN A 455 -16.74 -4.49 -12.78
CA GLN A 455 -17.52 -5.73 -12.87
C GLN A 455 -18.95 -5.52 -13.35
N LYS A 456 -19.45 -4.27 -13.34
CA LYS A 456 -20.80 -3.90 -13.83
C LYS A 456 -21.94 -4.74 -13.23
N LYS A 457 -21.78 -5.26 -12.01
CA LYS A 457 -22.81 -6.01 -11.29
C LYS A 457 -23.49 -5.14 -10.24
N HIS A 458 -24.78 -5.35 -10.04
CA HIS A 458 -25.54 -4.70 -8.96
C HIS A 458 -25.57 -5.60 -7.73
N LEU A 459 -24.81 -5.23 -6.70
CA LEU A 459 -24.84 -5.89 -5.40
C LEU A 459 -25.83 -5.18 -4.48
N ASN A 460 -26.63 -5.95 -3.74
CA ASN A 460 -27.50 -5.39 -2.70
C ASN A 460 -26.68 -4.91 -1.47
N THR A 461 -27.33 -4.30 -0.48
CA THR A 461 -26.64 -3.74 0.71
C THR A 461 -25.79 -4.77 1.46
N GLN A 462 -26.29 -6.00 1.62
CA GLN A 462 -25.57 -7.08 2.32
C GLN A 462 -24.37 -7.57 1.49
N GLN A 463 -24.58 -7.82 0.20
CA GLN A 463 -23.53 -8.27 -0.72
C GLN A 463 -22.42 -7.23 -0.89
N LEU A 464 -22.79 -5.95 -0.98
CA LEU A 464 -21.81 -4.86 -1.05
C LEU A 464 -21.04 -4.74 0.26
N SER A 465 -21.69 -4.92 1.41
CA SER A 465 -21.02 -4.97 2.71
C SER A 465 -20.02 -6.13 2.78
N ALA A 466 -20.43 -7.34 2.36
CA ALA A 466 -19.54 -8.50 2.28
C ALA A 466 -18.34 -8.23 1.36
N PHE A 467 -18.58 -7.67 0.17
CA PHE A 467 -17.53 -7.31 -0.77
C PHE A 467 -16.51 -6.34 -0.15
N ARG A 468 -16.98 -5.29 0.54
CA ARG A 468 -16.11 -4.31 1.22
C ARG A 468 -15.27 -4.95 2.31
N LEU A 469 -15.89 -5.75 3.19
CA LEU A 469 -15.21 -6.41 4.29
C LEU A 469 -14.17 -7.43 3.79
N LEU A 470 -14.52 -8.25 2.79
CA LEU A 470 -13.59 -9.19 2.16
C LEU A 470 -12.44 -8.47 1.45
N PHE A 471 -12.71 -7.34 0.80
CA PHE A 471 -11.69 -6.55 0.12
C PHE A 471 -10.69 -5.97 1.13
N ALA A 472 -11.18 -5.44 2.26
CA ALA A 472 -10.34 -4.94 3.35
C ALA A 472 -9.53 -6.06 4.02
N TRP A 473 -10.15 -7.21 4.31
CA TRP A 473 -9.47 -8.39 4.84
C TRP A 473 -8.34 -8.85 3.91
N ARG A 474 -8.62 -8.90 2.61
CA ARG A 474 -7.65 -9.33 1.61
C ARG A 474 -6.44 -8.39 1.56
N ASP A 475 -6.66 -7.08 1.59
CA ASP A 475 -5.56 -6.10 1.62
C ASP A 475 -4.73 -6.21 2.90
N LYS A 476 -5.39 -6.26 4.07
CA LYS A 476 -4.75 -6.47 5.38
C LYS A 476 -3.86 -7.72 5.36
N THR A 477 -4.42 -8.86 4.94
CA THR A 477 -3.71 -10.15 4.89
C THR A 477 -2.57 -10.13 3.88
N ALA A 478 -2.80 -9.56 2.69
CA ALA A 478 -1.78 -9.44 1.65
C ALA A 478 -0.55 -8.63 2.13
N ARG A 479 -0.78 -7.53 2.86
CA ARG A 479 0.29 -6.72 3.45
C ARG A 479 1.04 -7.45 4.57
N GLN A 480 0.29 -8.08 5.48
CA GLN A 480 0.85 -8.80 6.65
C GLN A 480 1.72 -9.97 6.23
N GLU A 481 1.22 -10.78 5.29
CA GLU A 481 1.89 -11.96 4.79
C GLU A 481 2.90 -11.65 3.69
N ASP A 482 2.98 -10.41 3.18
CA ASP A 482 3.74 -10.02 1.98
C ASP A 482 3.44 -10.93 0.77
N GLU A 483 2.16 -11.00 0.42
CA GLU A 483 1.64 -11.81 -0.68
C GLU A 483 0.78 -10.95 -1.61
N SER A 484 0.66 -11.33 -2.89
CA SER A 484 -0.21 -10.59 -3.80
C SER A 484 -1.68 -10.80 -3.44
N THR A 485 -2.52 -9.80 -3.74
CA THR A 485 -3.97 -9.94 -3.57
C THR A 485 -4.56 -11.12 -4.37
N GLY A 486 -3.94 -11.46 -5.51
CA GLY A 486 -4.30 -12.61 -6.31
C GLY A 486 -3.91 -13.95 -5.67
N TYR A 487 -2.81 -14.02 -4.92
CA TYR A 487 -2.46 -15.21 -4.15
C TYR A 487 -3.36 -15.40 -2.93
N VAL A 488 -3.69 -14.31 -2.23
CA VAL A 488 -4.56 -14.33 -1.04
C VAL A 488 -5.98 -14.77 -1.42
N LEU A 489 -6.66 -14.00 -2.28
CA LEU A 489 -8.03 -14.28 -2.72
C LEU A 489 -8.31 -13.59 -4.08
N PRO A 490 -8.30 -14.34 -5.20
CA PRO A 490 -8.58 -13.81 -6.53
C PRO A 490 -9.93 -13.09 -6.65
N ASN A 491 -9.97 -12.06 -7.51
CA ASN A 491 -11.13 -11.19 -7.68
C ASN A 491 -12.45 -11.95 -7.95
N HIS A 492 -12.41 -12.98 -8.80
CA HIS A 492 -13.61 -13.75 -9.15
C HIS A 492 -14.15 -14.58 -7.98
N MET A 493 -13.26 -15.10 -7.12
CA MET A 493 -13.66 -15.84 -5.91
C MET A 493 -14.20 -14.88 -4.84
N LEU A 494 -13.53 -13.75 -4.63
CA LEU A 494 -13.99 -12.69 -3.71
C LEU A 494 -15.42 -12.27 -4.06
N LEU A 495 -15.69 -12.04 -5.34
CA LEU A 495 -17.02 -11.71 -5.83
C LEU A 495 -18.04 -12.81 -5.57
N LYS A 496 -17.68 -14.05 -5.89
CA LYS A 496 -18.59 -15.18 -5.72
C LYS A 496 -19.01 -15.35 -4.26
N ILE A 497 -18.07 -15.21 -3.32
CA ILE A 497 -18.38 -15.26 -1.89
C ILE A 497 -19.33 -14.11 -1.50
N ALA A 498 -19.07 -12.90 -1.99
CA ALA A 498 -19.91 -11.74 -1.71
C ALA A 498 -21.32 -11.87 -2.31
N GLU A 499 -21.47 -12.55 -3.45
CA GLU A 499 -22.75 -12.80 -4.12
C GLU A 499 -23.59 -13.85 -3.39
N GLU A 500 -22.97 -14.99 -3.05
CA GLU A 500 -23.63 -16.14 -2.43
C GLU A 500 -23.97 -15.92 -0.95
N LEU A 501 -23.23 -15.06 -0.25
CA LEU A 501 -23.38 -14.81 1.21
C LEU A 501 -23.50 -16.11 2.03
N PRO A 502 -22.49 -17.01 1.95
CA PRO A 502 -22.55 -18.33 2.55
C PRO A 502 -22.81 -18.27 4.06
N LYS A 503 -23.78 -19.07 4.53
CA LYS A 503 -24.18 -19.10 5.95
C LYS A 503 -23.19 -19.82 6.85
N GLU A 504 -22.37 -20.71 6.30
CA GLU A 504 -21.44 -21.58 7.01
C GLU A 504 -20.02 -21.43 6.42
N PRO A 505 -18.96 -21.68 7.19
CA PRO A 505 -17.57 -21.64 6.71
C PRO A 505 -17.33 -22.49 5.44
N GLN A 506 -17.96 -23.68 5.38
CA GLN A 506 -17.83 -24.58 4.23
C GLN A 506 -18.41 -24.00 2.93
N GLY A 507 -19.40 -23.11 3.02
CA GLY A 507 -19.94 -22.41 1.86
C GLY A 507 -18.94 -21.44 1.23
N ILE A 508 -18.05 -20.84 2.03
CA ILE A 508 -16.94 -20.01 1.54
C ILE A 508 -15.96 -20.88 0.77
N ILE A 509 -15.60 -22.05 1.33
CA ILE A 509 -14.71 -23.01 0.67
C ILE A 509 -15.29 -23.48 -0.67
N ALA A 510 -16.59 -23.76 -0.75
CA ALA A 510 -17.27 -24.15 -1.99
C ALA A 510 -17.25 -23.07 -3.08
N CYS A 511 -17.07 -21.80 -2.70
CA CYS A 511 -16.91 -20.70 -3.65
C CYS A 511 -15.50 -20.63 -4.26
N CYS A 512 -14.52 -21.34 -3.69
CA CYS A 512 -13.12 -21.27 -4.08
C CYS A 512 -12.65 -22.56 -4.75
N ASN A 513 -12.23 -22.49 -6.02
CA ASN A 513 -11.69 -23.64 -6.75
C ASN A 513 -10.45 -23.26 -7.60
N PRO A 514 -9.24 -23.70 -7.24
CA PRO A 514 -8.88 -24.33 -5.96
C PRO A 514 -9.01 -23.33 -4.79
N VAL A 515 -9.03 -23.85 -3.55
CA VAL A 515 -9.12 -23.03 -2.34
C VAL A 515 -7.76 -22.40 -2.04
N PRO A 516 -7.63 -21.05 -2.01
CA PRO A 516 -6.38 -20.41 -1.62
C PRO A 516 -5.97 -20.81 -0.19
N PRO A 517 -4.68 -21.02 0.09
CA PRO A 517 -4.23 -21.51 1.40
C PRO A 517 -4.58 -20.54 2.54
N LEU A 518 -4.42 -19.23 2.32
CA LEU A 518 -4.73 -18.20 3.32
C LEU A 518 -6.24 -18.07 3.60
N VAL A 519 -7.08 -18.35 2.59
CA VAL A 519 -8.54 -18.43 2.78
C VAL A 519 -8.91 -19.63 3.65
N ARG A 520 -8.23 -20.78 3.47
CA ARG A 520 -8.44 -21.96 4.30
C ARG A 520 -7.97 -21.72 5.74
N GLN A 521 -6.80 -21.10 5.91
CA GLN A 521 -6.23 -20.79 7.22
C GLN A 521 -7.13 -19.83 8.01
N GLN A 522 -7.61 -18.75 7.36
CA GLN A 522 -8.41 -17.70 8.01
C GLN A 522 -9.93 -17.86 7.78
N ILE A 523 -10.39 -19.09 7.59
CA ILE A 523 -11.79 -19.35 7.21
C ILE A 523 -12.79 -18.85 8.26
N ASN A 524 -12.41 -18.91 9.54
CA ASN A 524 -13.24 -18.44 10.64
C ASN A 524 -13.36 -16.90 10.65
N GLU A 525 -12.25 -16.18 10.45
CA GLU A 525 -12.27 -14.70 10.30
C GLU A 525 -13.17 -14.31 9.12
N LEU A 526 -12.99 -14.94 7.96
CA LEU A 526 -13.82 -14.71 6.78
C LEU A 526 -15.31 -14.97 7.04
N HIS A 527 -15.63 -16.07 7.72
CA HIS A 527 -17.00 -16.41 8.07
C HIS A 527 -17.65 -15.34 8.95
N LEU A 528 -16.93 -14.80 9.94
CA LEU A 528 -17.40 -13.71 10.79
C LEU A 528 -17.73 -12.45 9.98
N LEU A 529 -16.90 -12.10 8.99
CA LEU A 529 -17.14 -10.96 8.10
C LEU A 529 -18.43 -11.14 7.27
N ILE A 530 -18.68 -12.36 6.78
CA ILE A 530 -19.92 -12.65 6.04
C ILE A 530 -21.14 -12.60 6.96
N GLN A 531 -21.05 -13.10 8.19
CA GLN A 531 -22.14 -12.96 9.16
C GLN A 531 -22.46 -11.48 9.41
N GLN A 532 -21.45 -10.64 9.66
CA GLN A 532 -21.64 -9.20 9.83
C GLN A 532 -22.32 -8.56 8.60
N ALA A 533 -21.91 -8.94 7.40
CA ALA A 533 -22.52 -8.43 6.17
C ALA A 533 -24.00 -8.84 6.02
N ARG A 534 -24.37 -10.04 6.49
CA ARG A 534 -25.75 -10.57 6.43
C ARG A 534 -26.69 -9.91 7.43
N GLU A 535 -26.18 -9.38 8.54
CA GLU A 535 -26.97 -8.61 9.50
C GLU A 535 -27.30 -7.19 9.00
N MET A 536 -26.73 -6.75 7.87
CA MET A 536 -27.02 -5.43 7.32
C MET A 536 -28.47 -5.32 6.83
N PRO A 537 -29.17 -4.21 7.10
CA PRO A 537 -30.55 -4.02 6.67
C PRO A 537 -30.62 -3.88 5.14
N LEU A 538 -31.51 -4.67 4.52
CA LEU A 538 -31.80 -4.55 3.10
C LEU A 538 -32.63 -3.29 2.86
N LEU A 539 -32.15 -2.42 1.95
CA LEU A 539 -32.94 -1.28 1.50
C LEU A 539 -34.13 -1.80 0.67
N LYS A 540 -35.36 -1.48 1.10
CA LYS A 540 -36.54 -1.69 0.26
C LYS A 540 -36.45 -0.75 -0.94
N VAL A 541 -36.12 -1.30 -2.11
CA VAL A 541 -36.25 -0.58 -3.37
C VAL A 541 -37.75 -0.31 -3.55
N LYS A 542 -38.18 0.95 -3.39
CA LYS A 542 -39.51 1.37 -3.82
C LYS A 542 -39.52 1.33 -5.34
N VAL A 543 -40.01 0.23 -5.91
CA VAL A 543 -40.37 0.18 -7.32
C VAL A 543 -41.57 1.10 -7.48
N ALA A 544 -41.35 2.34 -7.94
CA ALA A 544 -42.44 3.15 -8.47
C ALA A 544 -42.91 2.44 -9.74
N CYS A 545 -44.03 1.72 -9.65
CA CYS A 545 -44.72 1.19 -10.81
C CYS A 545 -45.25 2.38 -11.60
N THR A 546 -44.53 2.81 -12.63
CA THR A 546 -45.09 3.67 -13.67
C THR A 546 -45.97 2.81 -14.56
N THR A 547 -47.24 2.65 -14.17
CA THR A 547 -48.29 2.32 -15.12
C THR A 547 -48.43 3.49 -16.09
N GLN A 548 -48.08 3.25 -17.35
CA GLN A 548 -48.43 4.15 -18.45
C GLN A 548 -49.95 4.14 -18.61
N GLU A 549 -50.62 5.14 -18.06
CA GLU A 549 -51.94 5.54 -18.53
C GLU A 549 -51.74 6.67 -19.54
N THR A 550 -52.00 6.36 -20.80
CA THR A 550 -52.14 7.31 -21.90
C THR A 550 -53.38 8.15 -21.68
N HIS A 551 -53.23 9.40 -21.24
CA HIS A 551 -54.28 10.40 -21.39
C HIS A 551 -53.73 11.76 -21.87
N PHE A 552 -54.45 12.27 -22.86
CA PHE A 552 -54.20 13.41 -23.71
C PHE A 552 -54.01 14.72 -22.93
N LEU A 553 -53.06 15.54 -23.37
CA LEU A 553 -52.90 16.93 -22.93
C LEU A 553 -53.98 17.82 -23.56
N PRO A 554 -54.62 18.69 -22.76
CA PRO A 554 -55.08 19.98 -23.26
C PRO A 554 -54.31 21.13 -22.61
N SER A 555 -53.63 21.87 -23.48
CA SER A 555 -53.51 23.34 -23.54
C SER A 555 -53.15 24.13 -22.27
N LEU A 556 -52.02 24.83 -22.40
CA LEU A 556 -51.59 25.97 -21.58
C LEU A 556 -52.72 27.00 -21.34
N LYS A 557 -52.88 27.43 -20.07
CA LYS A 557 -53.34 28.78 -19.74
C LYS A 557 -52.53 29.39 -18.59
N ASN A 558 -52.06 30.60 -18.87
CA ASN A 558 -51.28 31.51 -18.04
C ASN A 558 -52.03 32.00 -16.78
N PRO A 559 -51.27 32.51 -15.78
CA PRO A 559 -51.80 32.93 -14.49
C PRO A 559 -52.28 34.38 -14.55
N PHE A 560 -53.60 34.59 -14.58
CA PHE A 560 -54.19 35.91 -14.36
C PHE A 560 -55.53 35.75 -13.64
N PHE A 561 -55.60 36.20 -12.39
CA PHE A 561 -56.86 36.37 -11.64
C PHE A 561 -57.37 37.80 -11.78
N GLY A 562 -58.67 37.95 -12.03
CA GLY A 562 -59.39 39.22 -12.14
C GLY A 562 -60.48 39.40 -11.06
N PRO A 563 -61.01 40.62 -10.87
CA PRO A 563 -61.45 41.16 -9.58
C PRO A 563 -62.89 40.79 -9.13
N HIS A 564 -63.45 39.68 -9.59
CA HIS A 564 -64.85 39.31 -9.32
C HIS A 564 -65.04 37.85 -8.89
N ASP A 565 -64.11 37.30 -8.11
CA ASP A 565 -64.38 36.04 -7.41
C ASP A 565 -65.20 36.31 -6.14
N ARG A 566 -66.52 36.11 -6.25
CA ARG A 566 -67.46 36.10 -5.13
C ARG A 566 -67.57 34.67 -4.58
N SER A 567 -66.60 34.30 -3.75
CA SER A 567 -66.76 33.19 -2.80
C SER A 567 -66.38 33.67 -1.39
N ARG A 568 -67.29 34.44 -0.78
CA ARG A 568 -67.25 34.73 0.67
C ARG A 568 -67.72 33.49 1.44
N ASN A 569 -66.79 32.95 2.25
CA ASN A 569 -66.85 32.66 3.71
C ASN A 569 -68.22 32.65 4.43
N PRO A 570 -68.43 31.92 5.56
CA PRO A 570 -67.52 32.01 6.73
C PRO A 570 -67.44 30.85 7.77
N GLY A 571 -66.41 30.92 8.63
CA GLY A 571 -66.43 30.47 10.04
C GLY A 571 -65.57 29.23 10.33
N ASN A 572 -64.61 29.21 11.26
CA ASN A 572 -64.24 30.16 12.30
C ASN A 572 -62.76 29.95 12.70
N ASP A 573 -62.01 31.04 12.76
CA ASP A 573 -60.76 31.18 13.52
C ASP A 573 -61.03 31.05 15.02
N LEU A 574 -60.02 30.61 15.80
CA LEU A 574 -59.60 31.32 17.02
C LEU A 574 -58.19 30.87 17.45
N ARG A 575 -57.31 31.87 17.49
CA ARG A 575 -55.97 31.89 18.10
C ARG A 575 -56.04 32.05 19.63
N ASN A 576 -54.97 31.58 20.28
CA ASN A 576 -54.29 32.10 21.48
C ASN A 576 -55.10 32.47 22.74
N ASN A 577 -54.68 31.90 23.88
CA ASN A 577 -54.07 32.73 24.93
C ASN A 577 -53.23 31.93 25.94
N GLU A 578 -52.00 32.39 26.14
CA GLU A 578 -51.09 32.01 27.21
C GLU A 578 -51.61 32.53 28.56
N GLY A 579 -51.42 31.73 29.61
CA GLY A 579 -51.62 32.12 31.00
C GLY A 579 -50.36 31.88 31.80
N ASN A 580 -49.66 32.97 32.13
CA ASN A 580 -48.54 33.05 33.07
C ASN A 580 -48.80 32.25 34.35
N LYS A 581 -47.92 31.28 34.67
CA LYS A 581 -47.79 30.73 36.02
C LYS A 581 -46.38 30.95 36.53
N THR A 582 -46.31 31.69 37.63
CA THR A 582 -45.11 31.98 38.44
C THR A 582 -44.53 30.68 39.01
N LEU A 583 -43.23 30.45 38.80
CA LEU A 583 -42.50 29.28 39.28
C LEU A 583 -42.34 29.30 40.80
N THR A 584 -42.45 28.13 41.43
CA THR A 584 -42.25 27.95 42.88
C THR A 584 -40.77 28.02 43.26
N THR A 585 -40.48 28.33 44.53
CA THR A 585 -39.10 28.46 45.05
C THR A 585 -38.27 27.18 44.91
N ALA A 586 -38.92 26.01 44.88
CA ALA A 586 -38.27 24.72 44.60
C ALA A 586 -37.89 24.56 43.11
N GLN A 587 -38.73 25.06 42.19
CA GLN A 587 -38.46 25.05 40.75
C GLN A 587 -37.39 26.07 40.34
N GLN A 588 -37.32 27.23 41.01
CA GLN A 588 -36.23 28.19 40.85
C GLN A 588 -34.88 27.65 41.38
N LYS A 589 -34.89 26.78 42.40
CA LYS A 589 -33.68 26.13 42.92
C LYS A 589 -33.19 25.01 41.99
N ALA A 590 -34.12 24.24 41.40
CA ALA A 590 -33.79 23.22 40.38
C ALA A 590 -33.26 23.84 39.08
N GLN A 591 -33.80 25.00 38.66
CA GLN A 591 -33.33 25.70 37.46
C GLN A 591 -31.91 26.29 37.65
N ARG A 592 -31.58 26.85 38.82
CA ARG A 592 -30.22 27.32 39.15
C ARG A 592 -29.19 26.20 39.26
N ILE A 593 -29.61 24.98 39.62
CA ILE A 593 -28.72 23.81 39.67
C ILE A 593 -28.47 23.28 38.25
N MET A 594 -29.48 23.24 37.38
CA MET A 594 -29.29 22.84 35.98
C MET A 594 -28.45 23.85 35.17
N GLU A 595 -28.60 25.16 35.40
CA GLU A 595 -27.77 26.19 34.77
C GLU A 595 -26.29 26.18 35.24
N SER A 596 -25.97 25.47 36.34
CA SER A 596 -24.60 25.32 36.85
C SER A 596 -23.81 24.14 36.27
N PHE A 597 -24.43 23.30 35.44
CA PHE A 597 -23.80 22.13 34.82
C PHE A 597 -23.69 22.18 33.28
N GLU A 598 -24.12 23.27 32.63
CA GLU A 598 -23.96 23.48 31.18
C GLU A 598 -23.18 24.77 30.85
N ASN A 599 -21.88 24.84 31.20
CA ASN A 599 -20.85 25.54 30.41
C ASN A 599 -19.45 25.49 31.05
N PRO A 600 -18.48 24.73 30.49
CA PRO A 600 -17.07 24.86 30.84
C PRO A 600 -16.26 25.82 29.94
N PHE A 601 -16.89 26.64 29.08
CA PHE A 601 -16.15 27.63 28.28
C PHE A 601 -16.92 28.94 28.10
N ARG A 602 -16.69 29.88 29.02
CA ARG A 602 -16.91 31.31 28.76
C ARG A 602 -15.84 32.15 29.45
N MET A 603 -14.66 32.24 28.83
CA MET A 603 -13.85 33.46 28.90
C MET A 603 -13.13 33.67 27.57
N VAL A 604 -13.40 34.85 27.00
CA VAL A 604 -12.70 35.56 25.91
C VAL A 604 -13.03 35.16 24.47
N LYS A 605 -13.96 35.93 23.88
CA LYS A 605 -13.86 36.66 22.60
C LYS A 605 -14.98 37.70 22.63
N ALA A 606 -14.73 39.01 22.49
CA ALA A 606 -14.44 39.76 21.25
C ALA A 606 -14.29 41.27 21.66
N PRO A 607 -13.97 42.27 20.78
CA PRO A 607 -14.12 42.24 19.31
C PRO A 607 -13.10 42.99 18.43
N SER A 608 -13.25 42.70 17.12
CA SER A 608 -13.15 43.56 15.93
C SER A 608 -11.80 44.18 15.47
N THR A 609 -11.29 43.59 14.37
CA THR A 609 -10.93 44.22 13.07
C THR A 609 -10.42 45.68 13.04
N TYR A 610 -9.19 45.89 12.57
CA TYR A 610 -8.80 46.54 11.29
C TYR A 610 -7.33 47.04 11.32
N PHE A 611 -6.71 47.07 10.14
CA PHE A 611 -5.55 47.86 9.67
C PHE A 611 -4.12 47.28 9.59
N CYS A 612 -3.51 47.68 8.47
CA CYS A 612 -2.22 47.35 7.87
C CYS A 612 -0.97 47.88 8.61
N ALA A 613 0.17 47.37 8.13
CA ALA A 613 1.48 48.02 7.98
C ALA A 613 2.52 47.91 9.13
N ASN A 614 3.70 47.39 8.74
CA ASN A 614 5.05 47.48 9.32
C ASN A 614 5.46 48.88 9.86
N PRO A 615 6.67 49.06 10.44
CA PRO A 615 7.44 48.28 11.44
C PRO A 615 7.98 49.22 12.56
N SER A 616 8.77 48.71 13.52
CA SER A 616 9.93 49.36 14.20
C SER A 616 10.05 49.19 15.73
N PHE A 617 11.25 48.73 16.12
CA PHE A 617 12.13 49.22 17.19
C PHE A 617 11.66 49.33 18.66
N SER A 618 12.37 48.52 19.47
CA SER A 618 13.24 48.97 20.58
C SER A 618 12.70 48.98 22.02
N THR A 619 13.36 48.12 22.81
CA THR A 619 14.08 48.43 24.07
C THR A 619 13.33 48.64 25.40
N ILE A 620 13.98 48.10 26.43
CA ILE A 620 13.98 48.47 27.86
C ILE A 620 12.86 47.81 28.68
N CYS A 621 13.07 47.26 29.87
CA CYS A 621 14.23 46.79 30.64
C CYS A 621 13.64 46.34 31.99
N SER A 622 14.35 45.44 32.65
CA SER A 622 14.57 45.44 34.11
C SER A 622 13.52 44.85 35.06
N SER A 623 14.05 43.80 35.72
CA SER A 623 14.07 43.61 37.17
C SER A 623 12.97 42.70 37.73
N CYS A 624 13.33 41.46 38.05
CA CYS A 624 14.10 40.98 39.22
C CYS A 624 13.09 40.42 40.24
N THR A 625 12.96 39.10 40.36
CA THR A 625 13.74 38.20 41.24
C THR A 625 12.87 37.80 42.43
N VAL A 626 13.01 36.55 42.86
CA VAL A 626 12.84 36.04 44.23
C VAL A 626 11.59 35.18 44.52
N LEU A 627 11.89 33.87 44.57
CA LEU A 627 11.42 32.84 45.52
C LEU A 627 10.05 32.16 45.33
N LEU A 628 10.12 30.95 44.75
CA LEU A 628 9.78 29.67 45.37
C LEU A 628 8.89 29.73 46.63
N LYS A 629 7.65 29.29 46.47
CA LYS A 629 6.99 28.30 47.34
C LYS A 629 5.99 27.49 46.53
#